data_AF-A0A5J4K5L9-F1
#
_entry.id   AF-A0A5J4K5L9-F1
#
_cell.length_a   1.000
_cell.length_b   1.000
_cell.length_c   1.000
_cell.angle_alpha   90.00
_cell.angle_beta   90.00
_cell.angle_gamma   90.00
#
_symmetry.space_group_name_H-M   'P 1'
#
loop_
_entity.id
_entity.type
_entity.pdbx_description
1 polymer ?
#
loop_
_entity_poly.entity_id
_entity_poly.type
_entity_poly.pdbx_seq_one_letter_code
_entity_poly.pdbx_strand_id
1 'polypeptide(L)'
;MMDILEFIYGRYNGGSTVPAGSYFNPRTMCIFQTTSDAVLPQDGIFCRVDPSGSQTFATIATALNTLLGTSYTAASFHACGTSDAAPQPGQGANDA
;
A
#
# COMPACT_ATOMS: atom_id res chain seq x y z
N MET A 1 -1.17 2.03 14.96
CA MET A 1 -1.81 1.37 13.80
C MET A 1 -0.80 1.03 12.71
N MET A 2 0.09 1.96 12.32
CA MET A 2 1.22 1.63 11.44
C MET A 2 2.16 0.59 12.05
N ASP A 3 2.47 0.73 13.34
CA ASP A 3 3.45 -0.14 14.00
C ASP A 3 3.03 -1.62 14.04
N ILE A 4 1.73 -1.91 14.20
CA ILE A 4 1.24 -3.30 14.23
C ILE A 4 1.20 -3.93 12.82
N LEU A 5 0.95 -3.11 11.78
CA LEU A 5 1.02 -3.56 10.39
C LEU A 5 2.45 -3.90 10.00
N GLU A 6 3.39 -3.01 10.32
CA GLU A 6 4.81 -3.20 10.03
C GLU A 6 5.39 -4.40 10.79
N PHE A 7 4.94 -4.65 12.02
CA PHE A 7 5.38 -5.80 12.82
C PHE A 7 4.87 -7.14 12.26
N ILE A 8 3.64 -7.19 11.76
CA ILE A 8 3.00 -8.45 11.34
C ILE A 8 3.26 -8.77 9.86
N TYR A 9 3.17 -7.77 8.97
CA TYR A 9 3.28 -7.96 7.53
C TYR A 9 4.66 -7.60 6.95
N GLY A 10 5.55 -7.06 7.78
CA GLY A 10 6.81 -6.50 7.33
C GLY A 10 6.62 -5.18 6.59
N ARG A 11 7.72 -4.43 6.49
CA ARG A 11 7.76 -3.10 5.89
C ARG A 11 8.62 -3.09 4.64
N TYR A 12 8.09 -2.51 3.58
CA TYR A 12 8.79 -2.28 2.31
C TYR A 12 8.80 -0.80 1.98
N ASN A 13 9.96 -0.28 1.59
CA ASN A 13 10.08 1.11 1.17
C ASN A 13 9.67 1.24 -0.30
N GLY A 14 9.00 2.33 -0.65
CA GLY A 14 8.72 2.68 -2.05
C GLY A 14 10.02 2.71 -2.87
N GLY A 15 9.93 2.29 -4.13
CA GLY A 15 11.10 2.13 -5.02
C GLY A 15 11.96 0.90 -4.76
N SER A 16 11.65 0.07 -3.75
CA SER A 16 12.33 -1.23 -3.57
C SER A 16 11.70 -2.34 -4.42
N THR A 17 12.53 -3.28 -4.88
CA THR A 17 12.05 -4.50 -5.53
C THR A 17 11.48 -5.46 -4.49
N VAL A 18 10.26 -5.94 -4.72
CA VAL A 18 9.53 -6.83 -3.83
C VAL A 18 8.99 -8.03 -4.61
N PRO A 19 8.77 -9.19 -3.96
CA PRO A 19 8.22 -10.36 -4.64
C PRO A 19 6.75 -10.18 -5.03
N ALA A 20 6.19 -11.15 -5.75
CA ALA A 20 4.75 -11.21 -6.03
C ALA A 20 3.91 -11.01 -4.75
N GLY A 21 2.81 -10.26 -4.80
CA GLY A 21 1.95 -10.03 -3.65
C GLY A 21 1.04 -8.82 -3.75
N SER A 22 0.25 -8.62 -2.70
CA SER A 22 -0.58 -7.44 -2.48
C SER A 22 0.02 -6.57 -1.39
N TYR A 23 0.31 -5.33 -1.74
CA TYR A 23 1.03 -4.37 -0.92
C TYR A 23 0.14 -3.18 -0.61
N PHE A 24 -0.11 -2.95 0.67
CA PHE A 24 -0.94 -1.85 1.16
C PHE A 24 -0.09 -0.68 1.59
N ASN A 25 -0.39 0.51 1.07
CA ASN A 25 0.13 1.76 1.59
C ASN A 25 -0.89 2.37 2.55
N PRO A 26 -0.70 2.24 3.88
CA PRO A 26 -1.65 2.73 4.87
C PRO A 26 -1.73 4.26 4.98
N ARG A 27 -0.84 5.02 4.32
CA ARG A 27 -0.92 6.49 4.26
C ARG A 27 -1.92 6.95 3.19
N THR A 28 -1.84 6.37 2.01
CA THR A 28 -2.67 6.78 0.86
C THR A 28 -3.90 5.90 0.69
N MET A 29 -3.95 4.75 1.37
CA MET A 29 -4.95 3.70 1.17
C MET A 29 -4.86 2.98 -0.18
N CYS A 30 -3.73 3.13 -0.90
CA CYS A 30 -3.54 2.46 -2.17
C CYS A 30 -3.08 1.00 -1.99
N ILE A 31 -3.48 0.14 -2.92
CA ILE A 31 -3.06 -1.25 -3.04
C ILE A 31 -2.25 -1.41 -4.33
N PHE A 32 -1.02 -1.88 -4.20
CA PHE A 32 -0.19 -2.31 -5.32
C PHE A 32 -0.18 -3.83 -5.36
N GLN A 33 -0.50 -4.43 -6.51
CA GLN A 33 -0.52 -5.88 -6.66
C GLN A 33 0.31 -6.31 -7.85
N THR A 34 1.10 -7.36 -7.67
CA THR A 34 1.95 -7.90 -8.72
C THR A 34 2.03 -9.42 -8.62
N THR A 35 1.96 -10.11 -9.75
CA THR A 35 2.08 -11.58 -9.83
C THR A 35 3.53 -12.06 -10.04
N SER A 36 4.47 -11.13 -10.17
CA SER A 36 5.92 -11.36 -10.24
C SER A 36 6.67 -10.35 -9.38
N ASP A 37 7.99 -10.51 -9.27
CA ASP A 37 8.84 -9.50 -8.65
C ASP A 37 8.68 -8.16 -9.39
N ALA A 38 8.48 -7.08 -8.64
CA ALA A 38 8.28 -5.74 -9.20
C ALA A 38 8.81 -4.66 -8.26
N VAL A 39 9.06 -3.48 -8.82
CA VAL A 39 9.43 -2.30 -8.04
C VAL A 39 8.17 -1.65 -7.48
N LEU A 40 8.14 -1.38 -6.17
CA LEU A 40 7.04 -0.66 -5.55
C LEU A 40 6.95 0.79 -6.08
N PRO A 41 5.74 1.37 -6.15
CA PRO A 41 5.58 2.79 -6.44
C PRO A 41 6.50 3.66 -5.59
N GLN A 42 7.04 4.71 -6.21
CA GLN A 42 8.00 5.62 -5.60
C GLN A 42 7.35 6.34 -4.40
N ASP A 43 8.15 6.56 -3.36
CA ASP A 43 7.81 7.33 -2.16
C ASP A 43 6.59 6.81 -1.38
N GLY A 44 6.86 6.06 -0.32
CA GLY A 44 5.83 5.52 0.55
C GLY A 44 6.34 4.35 1.37
N ILE A 45 5.51 3.90 2.31
CA ILE A 45 5.75 2.67 3.06
C ILE A 45 4.62 1.71 2.75
N PHE A 46 5.00 0.49 2.39
CA PHE A 46 4.08 -0.56 2.00
C PHE A 46 4.21 -1.75 2.96
N CYS A 47 3.09 -2.40 3.22
CA CYS A 47 3.01 -3.65 3.98
C CYS A 47 2.49 -4.75 3.06
N ARG A 48 3.15 -5.92 3.02
CA ARG A 48 2.67 -7.05 2.20
C ARG A 48 1.56 -7.77 2.94
N VAL A 49 0.32 -7.41 2.64
CA VAL A 49 -0.88 -7.92 3.32
C VAL A 49 -1.27 -9.33 2.85
N ASP A 50 -0.83 -9.72 1.65
CA ASP A 50 -1.09 -11.05 1.10
C ASP A 50 0.02 -11.46 0.11
N PRO A 51 0.46 -12.74 0.09
CA PRO A 51 1.44 -13.22 -0.87
C PRO A 51 0.91 -13.32 -2.32
N SER A 52 -0.40 -13.35 -2.53
CA SER A 52 -1.03 -13.35 -3.84
C SER A 52 -1.09 -11.93 -4.43
N GLY A 53 -0.71 -11.82 -5.70
CA GLY A 53 -0.78 -10.60 -6.50
C GLY A 53 -2.13 -10.32 -7.14
N SER A 54 -3.18 -11.06 -6.78
CA SER A 54 -4.49 -10.98 -7.43
C SER A 54 -5.65 -11.00 -6.44
N GLN A 55 -5.40 -10.66 -5.18
CA GLN A 55 -6.46 -10.60 -4.17
C GLN A 55 -7.47 -9.49 -4.47
N THR A 56 -8.74 -9.74 -4.15
CA THR A 56 -9.74 -8.68 -4.21
C THR A 56 -9.58 -7.69 -3.07
N PHE A 57 -9.97 -6.43 -3.28
CA PHE A 57 -9.95 -5.42 -2.21
C PHE A 57 -10.87 -5.78 -1.04
N ALA A 58 -11.96 -6.51 -1.28
CA ALA A 58 -12.84 -6.99 -0.20
C ALA A 58 -12.12 -8.02 0.70
N THR A 59 -11.32 -8.91 0.10
CA THR A 59 -10.51 -9.88 0.85
C THR A 59 -9.43 -9.17 1.66
N ILE A 60 -8.75 -8.20 1.07
CA ILE A 60 -7.74 -7.38 1.76
C ILE A 60 -8.38 -6.60 2.93
N ALA A 61 -9.55 -5.99 2.71
CA ALA A 61 -10.32 -5.33 3.76
C ALA A 61 -10.60 -6.28 4.94
N THR A 62 -11.02 -7.50 4.64
CA THR A 62 -11.32 -8.52 5.64
C THR A 62 -10.09 -8.88 6.48
N ALA A 63 -8.93 -9.06 5.84
CA ALA A 63 -7.68 -9.34 6.53
C ALA A 63 -7.25 -8.16 7.44
N LEU A 64 -7.30 -6.93 6.92
CA LEU A 64 -6.95 -5.73 7.66
C LEU A 64 -7.92 -5.45 8.82
N ASN A 65 -9.22 -5.66 8.63
CA ASN A 65 -10.22 -5.50 9.68
C ASN A 65 -10.00 -6.50 10.81
N THR A 66 -9.68 -7.75 10.48
CA THR A 66 -9.39 -8.81 11.46
C THR A 66 -8.16 -8.45 12.31
N LEU A 67 -7.11 -7.90 11.70
CA LEU A 67 -5.89 -7.54 12.42
C LEU A 67 -6.02 -6.24 13.22
N LEU A 68 -6.66 -5.22 12.64
CA LEU A 68 -6.63 -3.85 13.16
C LEU A 68 -7.90 -3.45 13.91
N GLY A 69 -8.94 -4.28 13.91
CA GLY A 69 -10.25 -3.92 14.45
C GLY A 69 -10.92 -2.77 13.70
N THR A 70 -10.65 -2.64 12.40
CA THR A 70 -11.18 -1.58 11.54
C THR A 70 -12.44 -2.01 10.80
N SER A 71 -13.05 -1.10 10.04
CA SER A 71 -14.27 -1.36 9.25
C SER A 71 -14.08 -0.98 7.79
N TYR A 72 -12.90 -1.24 7.24
CA TYR A 72 -12.63 -1.02 5.83
C TYR A 72 -13.52 -1.89 4.95
N THR A 73 -13.82 -1.35 3.76
CA THR A 73 -14.53 -2.06 2.70
C THR A 73 -13.67 -2.03 1.44
N ALA A 74 -14.08 -2.72 0.39
CA ALA A 74 -13.39 -2.63 -0.90
C ALA A 74 -13.29 -1.18 -1.42
N ALA A 75 -14.27 -0.34 -1.12
CA ALA A 75 -14.31 1.06 -1.51
C ALA A 75 -13.39 1.97 -0.68
N SER A 76 -12.83 1.45 0.42
CA SER A 76 -11.82 2.18 1.22
C SER A 76 -10.45 2.23 0.54
N PHE A 77 -10.26 1.45 -0.53
CA PHE A 77 -8.99 1.30 -1.22
C PHE A 77 -9.11 1.63 -2.70
N HIS A 78 -7.98 1.94 -3.30
CA HIS A 78 -7.82 2.09 -4.75
C HIS A 78 -6.52 1.44 -5.21
N ALA A 79 -6.41 1.16 -6.51
CA ALA A 79 -5.15 0.72 -7.08
C ALA A 79 -4.15 1.88 -7.10
N CYS A 80 -2.89 1.64 -6.72
CA CYS A 80 -1.89 2.71 -6.69
C CYS A 80 -1.71 3.35 -8.08
N GLY A 81 -1.75 4.69 -8.12
CA GLY A 81 -1.53 5.51 -9.31
C GLY A 81 -0.45 6.56 -9.07
N THR A 82 -0.10 7.31 -10.12
CA THR A 82 0.95 8.34 -10.07
C THR A 82 0.63 9.48 -9.10
N SER A 83 -0.66 9.73 -8.84
CA SER A 83 -1.14 10.71 -7.86
C SER A 83 -0.92 10.30 -6.40
N ASP A 84 -0.56 9.04 -6.14
CA ASP A 84 -0.24 8.54 -4.79
C ASP A 84 1.21 8.82 -4.38
N ALA A 85 2.05 9.25 -5.31
CA ALA A 85 3.41 9.69 -5.00
C ALA A 85 3.32 10.88 -4.04
N ALA A 86 4.02 10.79 -2.91
CA ALA A 86 4.11 11.92 -2.00
C ALA A 86 4.69 13.13 -2.76
N PRO A 87 4.15 14.35 -2.59
CA PRO A 87 4.77 15.54 -3.17
C PRO A 87 6.23 15.61 -2.70
N GLN A 88 7.18 15.58 -3.63
CA GLN A 88 8.58 15.77 -3.29
C GLN A 88 8.73 17.13 -2.60
N PRO A 89 9.38 17.22 -1.43
CA PRO A 89 9.68 18.50 -0.80
C PRO A 89 10.43 19.40 -1.80
N GLY A 90 9.80 20.50 -2.24
CA GLY A 90 10.36 21.43 -3.22
C GLY A 90 9.60 21.57 -4.54
N GLN A 91 8.57 20.75 -4.80
CA GLN A 91 7.67 20.89 -5.96
C GLN A 91 6.36 21.61 -5.63
N GLY A 92 6.26 22.21 -4.44
CA GLY A 92 5.18 23.16 -4.14
C GLY A 92 5.30 24.30 -5.13
N ALA A 93 4.42 24.30 -6.14
CA ALA A 93 4.34 25.36 -7.13
C ALA A 93 4.29 26.70 -6.38
N ASN A 94 5.31 27.52 -6.58
CA ASN A 94 5.21 28.94 -6.29
C ASN A 94 4.15 29.45 -7.27
N ASP A 95 2.90 29.56 -6.81
CA ASP A 95 1.89 30.34 -7.53
C ASP A 95 2.37 31.79 -7.48
N ALA A 96 2.75 32.31 -8.66
CA ALA A 96 3.31 33.64 -8.87
C ALA A 96 2.25 34.59 -9.41
#